data_AF-A0A4S8MQC0-F1
#
_entry.id   AF-A0A4S8MQC0-F1
#
_cell.length_a   1.000
_cell.length_b   1.000
_cell.length_c   1.000
_cell.angle_alpha   90.00
_cell.angle_beta   90.00
_cell.angle_gamma   90.00
#
_symmetry.space_group_name_H-M   'P 1'
#
loop_
_entity.id
_entity.type
_entity.pdbx_description
1 polymer ?
#
loop_
_entity_poly.entity_id
_entity_poly.type
_entity_poly.pdbx_seq_one_letter_code
_entity_poly.pdbx_strand_id
1 'polypeptide(L)'
;PPKKDDFSRRSDCFRKVAGKIRLRCSELDMSEAERVQSAISMTLCELATAKHHSPPMECSPFSLDRLSSDIGSENLSNEGLQGECVSALSRSAQFWSSYSGYLREIRVFFFFLFSIS
;
A
#
# COMPACT_ATOMS: atom_id res chain seq x y z
N PRO A 1 -26.89 4.30 -8.79
CA PRO A 1 -26.39 3.36 -7.75
C PRO A 1 -25.04 2.74 -8.14
N PRO A 2 -23.98 2.82 -7.31
CA PRO A 2 -22.74 2.10 -7.59
C PRO A 2 -22.99 0.57 -7.52
N LYS A 3 -22.42 -0.19 -8.46
CA LYS A 3 -22.58 -1.65 -8.57
C LYS A 3 -21.90 -2.35 -7.39
N LYS A 4 -22.52 -3.41 -6.86
CA LYS A 4 -22.04 -4.24 -5.73
C LYS A 4 -20.59 -4.74 -5.90
N ASP A 5 -20.14 -4.91 -7.13
CA ASP A 5 -18.82 -5.44 -7.47
C ASP A 5 -17.68 -4.45 -7.18
N ASP A 6 -17.98 -3.16 -7.21
CA ASP A 6 -17.01 -2.08 -6.97
C ASP A 6 -16.62 -2.06 -5.49
N PHE A 7 -17.60 -2.21 -4.58
CA PHE A 7 -17.34 -2.32 -3.15
C PHE A 7 -16.57 -3.59 -2.76
N SER A 8 -16.85 -4.73 -3.40
CA SER A 8 -16.13 -5.99 -3.11
C SER A 8 -14.66 -5.86 -3.49
N ARG A 9 -14.36 -5.43 -4.73
CA ARG A 9 -12.97 -5.25 -5.21
C ARG A 9 -12.18 -4.25 -4.37
N ARG A 10 -12.82 -3.17 -3.91
CA ARG A 10 -12.22 -2.19 -2.98
C ARG A 10 -11.90 -2.80 -1.62
N SER A 11 -12.79 -3.62 -1.06
CA SER A 11 -12.54 -4.30 0.21
C SER A 11 -11.45 -5.38 0.12
N ASP A 12 -11.35 -6.04 -1.04
CA ASP A 12 -10.30 -7.02 -1.32
C ASP A 12 -8.92 -6.35 -1.41
N CYS A 13 -8.89 -5.06 -1.79
CA CYS A 13 -7.69 -4.26 -1.91
C CYS A 13 -6.95 -4.13 -0.58
N PHE A 14 -7.60 -3.47 0.37
CA PHE A 14 -7.08 -3.26 1.72
C PHE A 14 -6.81 -4.59 2.43
N ARG A 15 -7.68 -5.59 2.25
CA ARG A 15 -7.51 -6.92 2.85
C ARG A 15 -6.22 -7.61 2.41
N LYS A 16 -5.88 -7.56 1.12
CA LYS A 16 -4.64 -8.15 0.59
C LYS A 16 -3.39 -7.48 1.16
N VAL A 17 -3.36 -6.15 1.19
CA VAL A 17 -2.21 -5.40 1.72
C VAL A 17 -2.08 -5.64 3.23
N ALA A 18 -3.19 -5.60 3.98
CA ALA A 18 -3.21 -5.90 5.41
C ALA A 18 -2.77 -7.34 5.74
N GLY A 19 -3.12 -8.31 4.89
CA GLY A 19 -2.66 -9.70 5.02
C GLY A 19 -1.14 -9.81 4.92
N LYS A 20 -0.52 -9.10 3.97
CA LYS A 20 0.95 -9.06 3.82
C LYS A 20 1.64 -8.39 5.01
N ILE A 21 1.11 -7.27 5.49
CA ILE A 21 1.60 -6.59 6.69
C ILE A 21 1.57 -7.55 7.89
N ARG A 22 0.45 -8.24 8.13
CA ARG A 22 0.29 -9.17 9.25
C ARG A 22 1.25 -10.35 9.22
N LEU A 23 1.47 -10.95 8.05
CA LEU A 23 2.44 -12.05 7.89
C LEU A 23 3.85 -11.61 8.30
N ARG A 24 4.26 -10.39 7.90
CA ARG A 24 5.57 -9.83 8.26
C ARG A 24 5.69 -9.35 9.70
N CYS A 25 4.60 -8.89 10.33
CA CYS A 25 4.60 -8.60 11.77
C CYS A 25 4.93 -9.85 12.61
N SER A 26 4.58 -11.05 12.13
CA SER A 26 4.94 -12.32 12.78
C SER A 26 6.43 -12.66 12.65
N GLU A 27 7.14 -12.05 11.70
CA GLU A 27 8.55 -12.32 11.39
C GLU A 27 9.52 -11.30 12.03
N LEU A 28 9.03 -10.52 13.00
CA LEU A 28 9.77 -9.62 13.91
C LEU A 28 10.46 -8.38 13.30
N ASP A 29 10.64 -8.27 11.99
CA ASP A 29 11.23 -7.05 11.39
C ASP A 29 10.62 -6.73 10.03
N MET A 30 10.03 -5.53 9.91
CA MET A 30 9.59 -4.98 8.63
C MET A 30 10.58 -3.90 8.22
N SER A 31 11.25 -4.11 7.09
CA SER A 31 12.22 -3.14 6.57
C SER A 31 11.55 -1.81 6.22
N GLU A 32 12.34 -0.73 6.20
CA GLU A 32 11.84 0.58 5.80
C GLU A 32 11.25 0.57 4.37
N ALA A 33 11.88 -0.16 3.45
CA ALA A 33 11.41 -0.33 2.07
C ALA A 33 10.05 -1.04 2.01
N GLU A 34 9.84 -2.09 2.81
CA GLU A 34 8.56 -2.79 2.87
C GLU A 34 7.46 -1.93 3.51
N ARG A 35 7.81 -1.12 4.50
CA ARG A 35 6.90 -0.15 5.12
C ARG A 35 6.46 0.89 4.08
N VAL A 36 7.40 1.45 3.33
CA VAL A 36 7.11 2.42 2.25
C VAL A 36 6.24 1.78 1.17
N GLN A 37 6.59 0.57 0.72
CA GLN A 37 5.81 -0.17 -0.26
C GLN A 37 4.37 -0.46 0.21
N SER A 38 4.20 -0.84 1.47
CA SER A 38 2.89 -1.10 2.07
C SER A 38 2.07 0.19 2.16
N ALA A 39 2.69 1.31 2.52
CA ALA A 39 2.04 2.63 2.56
C ALA A 39 1.60 3.08 1.16
N ILE A 40 2.45 2.90 0.14
CA ILE A 40 2.11 3.15 -1.27
C ILE A 40 0.90 2.29 -1.67
N SER A 41 0.94 0.98 -1.38
CA SER A 41 -0.14 0.05 -1.76
C SER A 41 -1.48 0.40 -1.10
N MET A 42 -1.47 0.77 0.18
CA MET A 42 -2.67 1.25 0.88
C MET A 42 -3.20 2.57 0.29
N THR A 43 -2.29 3.48 -0.05
CA THR A 43 -2.65 4.74 -0.73
C THR A 43 -3.32 4.45 -2.06
N LEU A 44 -2.76 3.57 -2.87
CA LEU A 44 -3.35 3.17 -4.15
C LEU A 44 -4.72 2.51 -3.98
N CYS A 45 -4.92 1.74 -2.92
CA CYS A 45 -6.23 1.22 -2.56
C CYS A 45 -7.25 2.32 -2.30
N GLU A 46 -6.85 3.34 -1.54
CA GLU A 46 -7.69 4.49 -1.26
C GLU A 46 -7.99 5.29 -2.53
N LEU A 47 -6.98 5.57 -3.36
CA LEU A 47 -7.16 6.29 -4.63
C LEU A 47 -8.08 5.54 -5.59
N ALA A 48 -7.99 4.21 -5.65
CA ALA A 48 -8.89 3.39 -6.46
C ALA A 48 -10.36 3.50 -6.02
N THR A 49 -10.65 3.92 -4.78
CA THR A 49 -12.03 4.20 -4.34
C THR A 49 -12.58 5.52 -4.88
N ALA A 50 -11.70 6.47 -5.22
CA ALA A 50 -12.05 7.79 -5.71
C ALA A 50 -12.39 7.73 -7.21
N LYS A 51 -13.63 8.09 -7.58
CA LYS A 51 -14.10 8.02 -8.98
C LYS A 51 -13.38 8.97 -9.96
N HIS A 52 -12.68 9.98 -9.46
CA HIS A 52 -12.15 11.09 -10.28
C HIS A 52 -10.63 11.23 -10.24
N HIS A 53 -9.92 10.33 -9.55
CA HIS A 53 -8.48 10.42 -9.40
C HIS A 53 -7.82 9.11 -9.81
N SER A 54 -7.08 9.16 -10.91
CA SER A 54 -6.19 8.07 -11.33
C SER A 54 -4.87 8.18 -10.57
N PRO A 55 -4.31 7.05 -10.09
CA PRO A 55 -2.97 7.06 -9.51
C PRO A 55 -1.90 7.54 -10.49
N PRO A 56 -0.77 8.10 -10.01
CA PRO A 56 0.38 8.38 -10.84
C PRO A 56 0.92 7.13 -11.54
N MET A 57 1.42 7.26 -12.78
CA MET A 57 1.93 6.12 -13.55
C MET A 57 3.20 5.53 -12.94
N GLU A 58 3.98 6.36 -12.26
CA GLU A 58 5.16 6.01 -11.48
C GLU A 58 4.82 4.97 -10.38
N CYS A 59 3.56 4.94 -9.93
CA CYS A 59 3.07 4.01 -8.91
C CYS A 59 2.45 2.72 -9.49
N SER A 60 2.42 2.55 -10.81
CA SER A 60 1.88 1.35 -11.46
C SER A 60 2.50 0.02 -10.98
N PRO A 61 3.81 -0.08 -10.63
CA PRO A 61 4.39 -1.33 -10.13
C PRO A 61 3.78 -1.81 -8.80
N PHE A 62 3.22 -0.88 -8.02
CA PHE A 62 2.68 -1.12 -6.67
C PHE A 62 1.16 -1.37 -6.68
N SER A 63 0.53 -1.36 -7.86
CA SER A 63 -0.90 -1.67 -8.00
C SER A 63 -1.17 -3.16 -7.77
N LEU A 64 -2.30 -3.48 -7.15
CA LEU A 64 -2.65 -4.82 -6.68
C LEU A 64 -2.69 -5.93 -7.73
N ASP A 65 -2.88 -5.60 -9.00
CA ASP A 65 -2.84 -6.59 -10.09
C ASP A 65 -1.53 -7.40 -10.06
N ARG A 66 -0.44 -6.77 -9.60
CA ARG A 66 0.88 -7.39 -9.44
C ARG A 66 1.14 -7.99 -8.06
N LEU A 67 0.30 -7.70 -7.07
CA LEU A 67 0.46 -8.21 -5.70
C LEU A 67 -0.08 -9.64 -5.54
N SER A 68 -0.96 -10.08 -6.45
CA SER A 68 -1.53 -11.43 -6.55
C SER A 68 -0.64 -12.45 -7.24
N SER A 69 0.39 -12.01 -7.97
CA SER A 69 1.37 -12.93 -8.51
C SER A 69 2.34 -13.30 -7.40
N ASP A 70 2.21 -14.52 -6.91
CA ASP A 70 3.08 -15.21 -5.96
C ASP A 70 4.48 -15.51 -6.58
N ILE A 71 4.96 -14.61 -7.43
CA ILE A 71 6.28 -14.65 -8.06
C ILE A 71 7.09 -13.51 -7.45
N GLY A 72 7.88 -13.87 -6.44
CA GLY A 72 9.11 -13.17 -6.09
C GLY A 72 8.96 -11.70 -5.75
N SER A 73 8.80 -11.42 -4.46
CA SER A 73 9.09 -10.13 -3.80
C SER A 73 10.59 -9.75 -3.89
N GLU A 74 11.25 -10.01 -5.02
CA GLU A 74 12.70 -9.87 -5.20
C GLU A 74 13.06 -8.77 -6.22
N ASN A 75 12.10 -8.20 -6.96
CA ASN A 75 12.35 -7.14 -7.96
C ASN A 75 11.64 -5.79 -7.68
N LEU A 76 10.88 -5.67 -6.59
CA LEU A 76 10.19 -4.42 -6.18
C LEU A 76 10.97 -3.62 -5.12
N SER A 77 12.10 -4.14 -4.66
CA SER A 77 13.10 -3.50 -3.80
C SER A 77 13.99 -2.51 -4.57
N ASN A 78 13.55 -2.00 -5.71
CA ASN A 78 14.26 -0.92 -6.36
C ASN A 78 13.84 0.39 -5.67
N GLU A 79 14.64 0.83 -4.69
CA GLU A 79 14.45 2.09 -3.94
C GLU A 79 14.18 3.27 -4.88
N GLY A 80 14.74 3.25 -6.10
CA GLY A 80 14.48 4.24 -7.14
C GLY A 80 13.00 4.33 -7.55
N LEU A 81 12.34 3.18 -7.79
CA LEU A 81 10.93 3.14 -8.20
C LEU A 81 10.00 3.58 -7.05
N GLN A 82 10.36 3.24 -5.81
CA GLN A 82 9.64 3.71 -4.63
C GLN A 82 9.76 5.23 -4.52
N GLY A 83 10.98 5.76 -4.66
CA GLY A 83 11.26 7.20 -4.63
C GLY A 83 10.50 7.97 -5.72
N GLU A 84 10.45 7.44 -6.94
CA GLU A 84 9.69 8.04 -8.04
C GLU A 84 8.19 8.09 -7.76
N CYS A 85 7.61 6.99 -7.28
CA CYS A 85 6.19 6.95 -6.89
C CYS A 85 5.89 7.91 -5.73
N VAL A 86 6.73 7.94 -4.69
CA VAL A 86 6.57 8.86 -3.54
C VAL A 86 6.70 10.32 -3.99
N SER A 87 7.65 10.61 -4.87
CA SER A 87 7.79 11.94 -5.50
C SER A 87 6.54 12.31 -6.29
N ALA A 88 5.93 11.37 -7.02
CA ALA A 88 4.70 11.61 -7.74
C ALA A 88 3.49 11.83 -6.80
N LEU A 89 3.39 11.06 -5.71
CA LEU A 89 2.36 11.24 -4.68
C LEU A 89 2.47 12.62 -3.99
N SER A 90 3.68 13.13 -3.79
CA SER A 90 3.90 14.44 -3.16
C SER A 90 3.43 15.63 -4.02
N ARG A 91 3.23 15.43 -5.34
CA ARG A 91 2.67 16.45 -6.25
C ARG A 91 1.21 16.78 -5.94
N SER A 92 0.52 15.96 -5.14
CA SER A 92 -0.88 16.16 -4.76
C SER A 92 -1.03 16.10 -3.24
N ALA A 93 -1.48 17.20 -2.63
CA ALA A 93 -1.66 17.28 -1.18
C ALA A 93 -2.60 16.18 -0.62
N GLN A 94 -3.64 15.82 -1.37
CA GLN A 94 -4.55 14.72 -1.01
C GLN A 94 -3.81 13.38 -0.97
N PHE A 95 -3.06 13.04 -2.02
CA PHE A 95 -2.35 11.75 -2.12
C PHE A 95 -1.23 11.66 -1.09
N TRP A 96 -0.53 12.77 -0.85
CA TRP A 96 0.49 12.88 0.20
C TRP A 96 -0.09 12.67 1.59
N SER A 97 -1.29 13.19 1.85
CA SER A 97 -1.97 13.03 3.14
C SER A 97 -2.30 11.57 3.41
N SER A 98 -2.89 10.87 2.43
CA SER A 98 -3.19 9.43 2.53
C SER A 98 -1.90 8.61 2.73
N TYR A 99 -0.86 8.86 1.91
CA TYR A 99 0.43 8.17 2.03
C TYR A 99 1.11 8.37 3.39
N SER A 100 1.22 9.62 3.83
CA SER A 100 1.87 9.94 5.11
C SER A 100 1.06 9.41 6.31
N GLY A 101 -0.26 9.31 6.19
CA GLY A 101 -1.14 8.63 7.13
C GLY A 101 -0.78 7.15 7.25
N TYR A 102 -0.84 6.40 6.15
CA TYR A 102 -0.53 4.96 6.17
C TYR A 102 0.90 4.67 6.62
N LEU A 103 1.88 5.50 6.24
CA LEU A 103 3.27 5.33 6.67
C LEU A 103 3.43 5.38 8.20
N ARG A 104 2.67 6.25 8.88
CA ARG A 104 2.63 6.35 10.34
C ARG A 104 1.84 5.18 10.95
N GLU A 105 0.68 4.87 10.37
CA GLU A 105 -0.21 3.84 10.88
C GLU A 105 0.39 2.44 10.79
N ILE A 106 1.10 2.08 9.73
CA ILE A 106 1.72 0.75 9.58
C ILE A 106 2.70 0.48 10.73
N ARG A 107 3.46 1.49 11.15
CA ARG A 107 4.37 1.39 12.30
C ARG A 107 3.61 1.19 13.61
N VAL A 108 2.47 1.83 13.76
CA VAL A 108 1.59 1.72 14.94
C VAL A 108 0.88 0.36 14.96
N PHE A 109 0.36 -0.12 13.82
CA PHE A 109 -0.22 -1.46 13.67
C PHE A 109 0.76 -2.56 14.04
N PHE A 110 2.03 -2.43 13.63
CA PHE A 110 3.09 -3.35 14.01
C PHE A 110 3.29 -3.38 15.53
N PHE A 111 3.45 -2.21 16.16
CA PHE A 111 3.65 -2.11 17.61
C PHE A 111 2.48 -2.70 18.42
N PHE A 112 1.24 -2.44 17.99
CA PHE A 112 0.05 -3.02 18.62
C PHE A 112 -0.05 -4.53 18.45
N LEU A 113 0.22 -5.07 17.26
CA LEU A 113 0.17 -6.51 17.02
C LEU A 113 1.26 -7.27 17.78
N PHE A 114 2.45 -6.68 17.89
CA PHE A 114 3.56 -7.24 18.68
C PHE A 114 3.24 -7.22 20.18
N SER A 115 2.68 -6.13 20.72
CA SER A 115 2.41 -6.01 22.16
C SER A 115 1.26 -6.92 22.65
N ILE A 116 0.51 -7.55 21.75
CA ILE A 116 -0.62 -8.44 22.06
C ILE A 116 -0.26 -9.93 21.83
N SER A 117 0.86 -10.23 21.15
CA SER A 117 1.36 -11.60 20.92
C SER A 117 2.38 -12.00 21.99
#